data_AF-A0A1S6EZZ4-F1
#
_entry.id   AF-A0A1S6EZZ4-F1
#
_cell.length_a   1.000
_cell.length_b   1.000
_cell.length_c   1.000
_cell.angle_alpha   90.00
_cell.angle_beta   90.00
_cell.angle_gamma   90.00
#
_symmetry.space_group_name_H-M   'P 1'
#
loop_
_entity.id
_entity.type
_entity.pdbx_description
1 polymer ?
#
loop_
_entity_poly.entity_id
_entity_poly.type
_entity_poly.pdbx_seq_one_letter_code
_entity_poly.pdbx_strand_id
1 'polypeptide(L)'
;MLLLAAGSVAVCVEAALTFGSVPPAAVAVEAWRMFGYAVFAGLFTLVGLFPRRMKGVWELILFHKAATATFLIQYIGVDADAGASAAETILNIVLNDFLLVVVTLIAYVLAKGWRAWTSDRSTQSS
;
A
#
# COMPACT_ATOMS: atom_id res chain seq x y z
N MET A 1 -6.47 9.95 2.16
CA MET A 1 -6.40 9.13 0.91
C MET A 1 -5.76 9.89 -0.23
N LEU A 2 -6.28 11.04 -0.68
CA LEU A 2 -5.64 11.81 -1.75
C LEU A 2 -4.19 12.22 -1.44
N LEU A 3 -3.88 12.57 -0.18
CA LEU A 3 -2.49 12.82 0.24
C LEU A 3 -1.60 11.57 0.11
N LEU A 4 -2.11 10.38 0.43
CA LEU A 4 -1.38 9.12 0.25
C LEU A 4 -1.20 8.79 -1.23
N ALA A 5 -2.18 9.13 -2.07
CA ALA A 5 -2.07 9.01 -3.52
C ALA A 5 -0.94 9.90 -4.04
N ALA A 6 -0.93 11.19 -3.66
CA ALA A 6 0.12 12.13 -4.06
C ALA A 6 1.51 11.67 -3.59
N GLY A 7 1.63 11.21 -2.34
CA GLY A 7 2.89 10.65 -1.82
C GLY A 7 3.34 9.40 -2.61
N SER A 8 2.41 8.51 -2.94
CA SER A 8 2.72 7.31 -3.73
C SER A 8 3.20 7.67 -5.15
N VAL A 9 2.62 8.70 -5.77
CA VAL A 9 3.11 9.23 -7.05
C VAL A 9 4.51 9.80 -6.92
N ALA A 10 4.78 10.59 -5.87
CA ALA A 10 6.11 11.18 -5.66
C ALA A 10 7.20 10.11 -5.56
N VAL A 11 6.97 9.06 -4.77
CA VAL A 11 7.92 7.94 -4.62
C VAL A 11 8.04 7.13 -5.92
N CYS A 12 6.94 6.95 -6.66
CA CYS A 12 7.00 6.30 -7.97
C CYS A 12 7.87 7.08 -8.97
N VAL A 13 7.74 8.41 -9.00
CA VAL A 13 8.54 9.28 -9.86
C VAL A 13 10.01 9.22 -9.45
N GLU A 14 10.30 9.30 -8.16
CA GLU A 14 11.67 9.17 -7.65
C GLU A 14 12.30 7.82 -8.02
N ALA A 15 11.57 6.71 -7.84
CA ALA A 15 12.01 5.38 -8.23
C ALA A 15 12.27 5.28 -9.75
N ALA A 16 11.43 5.90 -10.58
CA ALA A 16 11.62 5.92 -12.03
C ALA A 16 12.85 6.74 -12.45
N LEU A 17 13.09 7.89 -11.80
CA LEU A 17 14.24 8.75 -12.09
C LEU A 17 15.57 8.13 -11.68
N THR A 18 15.56 7.32 -10.62
CA THR A 18 16.75 6.64 -10.08
C THR A 18 16.93 5.22 -10.62
N PHE A 19 15.99 4.71 -11.42
CA PHE A 19 15.98 3.32 -11.86
C PHE A 19 17.26 2.88 -12.60
N GLY A 20 17.90 3.80 -13.32
CA GLY A 20 19.13 3.53 -14.07
C GLY A 20 20.36 3.22 -13.21
N SER A 21 20.33 3.51 -11.90
CA SER A 21 21.43 3.19 -10.98
C SER A 21 21.20 1.89 -10.20
N VAL A 22 20.10 1.17 -10.46
CA VAL A 22 19.76 -0.07 -9.75
C VAL A 22 20.70 -1.21 -10.16
N PRO A 23 21.36 -1.89 -9.21
CA PRO A 23 22.21 -3.04 -9.51
C PRO A 23 21.42 -4.16 -10.22
N PRO A 24 22.01 -4.89 -11.18
CA PRO A 24 21.30 -5.92 -11.96
C PRO A 24 20.56 -6.97 -11.10
N ALA A 25 21.13 -7.33 -9.95
CA ALA A 25 20.54 -8.29 -9.01
C ALA A 25 19.23 -7.79 -8.35
N ALA A 26 19.02 -6.46 -8.29
CA ALA A 26 17.87 -5.83 -7.65
C ALA A 26 16.82 -5.30 -8.63
N VAL A 27 17.11 -5.29 -9.94
CA VAL A 27 16.24 -4.69 -10.98
C VAL A 27 14.81 -5.22 -10.93
N ALA A 28 14.64 -6.52 -10.79
CA ALA A 28 13.30 -7.13 -10.76
C ALA A 28 12.49 -6.69 -9.53
N VAL A 29 13.13 -6.66 -8.37
CA VAL A 29 12.50 -6.25 -7.10
C VAL A 29 12.16 -4.78 -7.12
N GLU A 30 13.07 -3.93 -7.62
CA GLU A 30 12.85 -2.50 -7.67
C GLU A 30 11.80 -2.11 -8.72
N ALA A 31 11.76 -2.80 -9.86
CA ALA A 31 10.70 -2.62 -10.87
C ALA A 31 9.33 -2.96 -10.27
N TRP A 32 9.24 -4.11 -9.60
CA TRP A 32 8.03 -4.53 -8.90
C TRP A 32 7.57 -3.46 -7.89
N ARG A 33 8.50 -2.91 -7.11
CA ARG A 33 8.22 -1.88 -6.12
C ARG A 33 7.71 -0.59 -6.75
N MET A 34 8.38 -0.12 -7.80
CA MET A 34 7.99 1.08 -8.55
C MET A 34 6.57 0.96 -9.11
N PHE A 35 6.25 -0.15 -9.79
CA PHE A 35 4.90 -0.38 -10.30
C PHE A 35 3.87 -0.53 -9.17
N GLY A 36 4.27 -1.12 -8.04
CA GLY A 36 3.45 -1.15 -6.82
C GLY A 36 3.03 0.24 -6.37
N TYR A 37 3.95 1.22 -6.33
CA TYR A 37 3.61 2.61 -5.98
C TYR A 37 2.60 3.24 -6.95
N ALA A 38 2.75 3.01 -8.25
CA ALA A 38 1.80 3.49 -9.25
C ALA A 38 0.39 2.89 -9.05
N VAL A 39 0.31 1.58 -8.79
CA VAL A 39 -0.97 0.90 -8.53
C VAL A 39 -1.62 1.45 -7.25
N PHE A 40 -0.87 1.59 -6.16
CA PHE A 40 -1.40 2.14 -4.91
C PHE A 40 -1.82 3.60 -5.02
N ALA A 41 -1.11 4.42 -5.79
CA ALA A 41 -1.54 5.78 -6.11
C ALA A 41 -2.93 5.79 -6.77
N GLY A 42 -3.14 4.90 -7.73
CA GLY A 42 -4.45 4.71 -8.37
C GLY A 42 -5.52 4.28 -7.37
N LEU A 43 -5.24 3.25 -6.58
CA LEU A 43 -6.18 2.73 -5.57
C LEU A 43 -6.55 3.80 -4.52
N PHE A 44 -5.58 4.55 -3.99
CA PHE A 44 -5.83 5.64 -3.04
C PHE A 44 -6.61 6.81 -3.66
N THR A 45 -6.39 7.10 -4.95
CA THR A 45 -7.17 8.09 -5.69
C THR A 45 -8.62 7.63 -5.83
N LEU A 46 -8.82 6.37 -6.22
CA LEU A 46 -10.13 5.75 -6.39
C LEU A 46 -10.94 5.78 -5.09
N VAL A 47 -10.36 5.36 -3.95
CA VAL A 47 -11.07 5.43 -2.66
C VAL A 47 -11.16 6.85 -2.09
N GLY A 48 -10.27 7.75 -2.50
CA GLY A 48 -10.29 9.15 -2.10
C GLY A 48 -11.42 9.95 -2.76
N LEU A 49 -11.63 9.74 -4.07
CA LEU A 49 -12.67 10.41 -4.85
C LEU A 49 -14.02 9.70 -4.79
N PHE A 50 -14.00 8.37 -4.79
CA PHE A 50 -15.21 7.54 -4.85
C PHE A 50 -15.26 6.50 -3.72
N PRO A 51 -15.25 6.93 -2.44
CA PRO A 51 -15.09 6.05 -1.29
C PRO A 51 -16.15 4.95 -1.12
N ARG A 52 -17.30 5.03 -1.81
CA ARG A 52 -18.41 4.07 -1.65
C ARG A 52 -18.88 3.44 -2.96
N ARG A 53 -18.28 3.79 -4.10
CA ARG A 53 -18.75 3.31 -5.41
C ARG A 53 -18.20 1.95 -5.80
N MET A 54 -17.02 1.58 -5.29
CA MET A 54 -16.34 0.34 -5.65
C MET A 54 -16.26 -0.59 -4.45
N LYS A 55 -16.90 -1.76 -4.58
CA LYS A 55 -16.85 -2.82 -3.57
C LYS A 55 -15.48 -3.50 -3.61
N GLY A 56 -14.96 -3.88 -2.45
CA GLY A 56 -13.73 -4.67 -2.34
C GLY A 56 -12.43 -3.88 -2.46
N VAL A 57 -12.44 -2.64 -2.96
CA VAL A 57 -11.21 -1.84 -3.12
C VAL A 57 -10.60 -1.49 -1.76
N TRP A 58 -11.42 -1.11 -0.79
CA TRP A 58 -10.95 -0.86 0.58
C TRP A 58 -10.34 -2.12 1.21
N GLU A 59 -11.06 -3.23 1.09
CA GLU A 59 -10.66 -4.51 1.66
C GLU A 59 -9.38 -5.02 1.01
N LEU A 60 -9.20 -4.81 -0.30
CA LEU A 60 -7.99 -5.19 -1.04
C LEU A 60 -6.76 -4.39 -0.58
N ILE A 61 -6.89 -3.07 -0.42
CA ILE A 61 -5.79 -2.22 0.08
C ILE A 61 -5.38 -2.66 1.49
N LEU A 62 -6.36 -2.85 2.38
CA LEU A 62 -6.12 -3.29 3.76
C LEU A 62 -5.49 -4.67 3.79
N PHE A 63 -6.00 -5.62 3.02
CA PHE A 63 -5.47 -6.98 2.94
C PHE A 63 -4.03 -6.99 2.47
N HIS A 64 -3.72 -6.30 1.37
CA HIS A 64 -2.36 -6.26 0.84
C HIS A 64 -1.39 -5.65 1.85
N LYS A 65 -1.72 -4.49 2.43
CA LYS A 65 -0.82 -3.80 3.37
C LYS A 65 -0.66 -4.54 4.70
N ALA A 66 -1.71 -5.20 5.18
CA ALA A 66 -1.62 -6.07 6.35
C ALA A 66 -0.78 -7.32 6.05
N ALA A 67 -0.95 -7.93 4.88
CA ALA A 67 -0.17 -9.09 4.46
C ALA A 67 1.33 -8.74 4.33
N THR A 68 1.69 -7.61 3.71
CA THR A 68 3.09 -7.20 3.60
C THR A 68 3.70 -6.89 4.96
N ALA A 69 3.00 -6.16 5.83
CA ALA A 69 3.47 -5.86 7.18
C ALA A 69 3.68 -7.14 8.00
N THR A 70 2.70 -8.05 8.02
CA THR A 70 2.79 -9.30 8.80
C THR A 70 3.81 -10.28 8.25
N PHE A 71 4.02 -10.32 6.94
CA PHE A 71 5.04 -11.14 6.31
C PHE A 71 6.44 -10.62 6.66
N LEU A 72 6.69 -9.31 6.54
CA LEU A 72 8.01 -8.73 6.83
C LEU A 72 8.38 -8.71 8.32
N ILE A 73 7.39 -8.68 9.23
CA ILE A 73 7.66 -8.75 10.68
C ILE A 73 8.49 -9.98 11.05
N GLN A 74 8.30 -11.10 10.36
CA GLN A 74 9.04 -12.35 10.63
C GLN A 74 10.52 -12.28 10.26
N TYR A 75 10.90 -11.30 9.44
CA TYR A 75 12.28 -11.09 8.98
C TYR A 75 13.01 -9.99 9.76
N ILE A 76 12.35 -9.36 10.75
CA ILE A 76 13.00 -8.40 11.64
C ILE A 76 14.05 -9.14 12.47
N GLY A 77 15.33 -8.80 12.26
CA GLY A 77 16.46 -9.35 13.02
C GLY A 77 17.01 -10.69 12.52
N VAL A 78 16.52 -11.21 11.39
CA VAL A 78 17.02 -12.47 10.78
C VAL A 78 18.46 -12.31 10.24
N ASP A 79 18.86 -11.10 9.88
CA ASP A 79 20.22 -10.79 9.40
C ASP A 79 21.03 -10.02 10.46
N ALA A 80 21.28 -10.62 11.62
CA ALA A 80 22.18 -10.06 12.63
C ALA A 80 23.62 -9.88 12.09
N ASP A 81 23.99 -10.63 11.05
CA ASP A 81 25.32 -10.61 10.42
C ASP A 81 25.45 -9.58 9.28
N ALA A 82 24.35 -9.02 8.77
CA ALA A 82 24.36 -8.04 7.66
C ALA A 82 24.62 -6.57 8.11
N GLY A 83 24.87 -6.36 9.41
CA GLY A 83 25.11 -5.06 10.01
C GLY A 83 23.82 -4.29 10.33
N ALA A 84 23.94 -3.31 11.24
CA ALA A 84 22.81 -2.54 11.78
C ALA A 84 21.91 -1.87 10.72
N SER A 85 22.45 -1.56 9.53
CA SER A 85 21.74 -0.87 8.45
C SER A 85 20.66 -1.72 7.76
N ALA A 86 20.84 -3.05 7.67
CA ALA A 86 19.85 -3.94 7.06
C ALA A 86 18.61 -4.09 7.95
N ALA A 87 18.82 -4.26 9.25
CA ALA A 87 17.75 -4.34 10.25
C ALA A 87 16.94 -3.04 10.32
N GLU A 88 17.60 -1.87 10.28
CA GLU A 88 16.93 -0.57 10.22
C GLU A 88 16.10 -0.40 8.94
N THR A 89 16.58 -0.89 7.81
CA THR A 89 15.85 -0.82 6.53
C THR A 89 14.55 -1.62 6.59
N ILE A 90 14.60 -2.87 7.07
CA ILE A 90 13.42 -3.73 7.23
C ILE A 90 12.43 -3.11 8.22
N LEU A 91 12.93 -2.60 9.35
CA LEU A 91 12.10 -1.95 10.36
C LEU A 91 11.35 -0.73 9.79
N ASN A 92 12.03 0.11 9.01
CA ASN A 92 11.41 1.28 8.37
C ASN A 92 10.31 0.88 7.38
N ILE A 93 10.50 -0.20 6.61
CA ILE A 93 9.48 -0.70 5.68
C ILE A 93 8.26 -1.20 6.47
N VAL A 94 8.47 -2.00 7.52
CA VAL A 94 7.38 -2.52 8.37
C VAL A 94 6.59 -1.38 9.02
N LEU A 95 7.29 -0.38 9.58
CA LEU A 95 6.65 0.77 10.21
C LEU A 95 5.79 1.56 9.20
N ASN A 96 6.30 1.77 7.99
CA ASN A 96 5.57 2.50 6.95
C ASN A 96 4.32 1.71 6.49
N ASP A 97 4.44 0.40 6.27
CA ASP A 97 3.30 -0.43 5.90
C ASP A 97 2.26 -0.53 7.02
N PHE A 98 2.69 -0.65 8.28
CA PHE A 98 1.79 -0.64 9.43
C PHE A 98 1.06 0.71 9.57
N LEU A 99 1.78 1.82 9.41
CA LEU A 99 1.18 3.15 9.39
C LEU A 99 0.13 3.27 8.28
N LEU A 100 0.42 2.76 7.08
CA LEU A 100 -0.53 2.73 5.98
C LEU A 100 -1.77 1.90 6.30
N VAL A 101 -1.64 0.76 6.98
CA VAL A 101 -2.79 -0.02 7.46
C VAL A 101 -3.64 0.81 8.41
N VAL A 102 -3.04 1.44 9.42
CA VAL A 102 -3.76 2.23 10.43
C VAL A 102 -4.48 3.42 9.78
N VAL A 103 -3.80 4.20 8.95
CA VAL A 103 -4.41 5.34 8.25
C VAL A 103 -5.52 4.89 7.30
N THR A 104 -5.32 3.76 6.60
CA THR A 104 -6.35 3.19 5.72
C THR A 104 -7.56 2.71 6.50
N LEU A 105 -7.36 2.09 7.66
CA LEU A 105 -8.44 1.64 8.53
C LEU A 105 -9.26 2.82 9.09
N ILE A 106 -8.59 3.87 9.56
CA ILE A 106 -9.26 5.10 10.03
C ILE A 106 -10.10 5.71 8.89
N ALA A 107 -9.52 5.83 7.70
CA ALA A 107 -10.23 6.35 6.55
C ALA A 107 -11.40 5.46 6.11
N TYR A 108 -11.24 4.13 6.16
CA TYR A 108 -12.30 3.15 5.91
C TYR A 108 -13.47 3.38 6.86
N VAL A 109 -13.18 3.60 8.14
CA VAL A 109 -14.21 3.85 9.16
C VAL A 109 -14.92 5.17 8.95
N LEU A 110 -14.16 6.26 8.74
CA LEU A 110 -14.72 7.60 8.51
C LEU A 110 -15.53 7.66 7.21
N ALA A 111 -15.03 7.05 6.14
CA ALA A 111 -15.73 6.97 4.87
C ALA A 111 -16.94 6.03 4.92
N LYS A 112 -17.07 5.19 5.96
CA LYS A 112 -18.02 4.08 6.05
C LYS A 112 -17.89 3.16 4.83
N GLY A 113 -16.66 2.75 4.52
CA GLY A 113 -16.34 1.97 3.32
C GLY A 113 -17.17 0.69 3.19
N TRP A 114 -17.53 0.06 4.32
CA TRP A 114 -18.42 -1.11 4.37
C TRP A 114 -19.80 -0.87 3.72
N ARG A 115 -20.25 0.38 3.59
CA ARG A 115 -21.53 0.71 2.92
C ARG A 115 -21.49 0.48 1.41
N ALA A 116 -20.32 0.40 0.78
CA ALA A 116 -20.21 0.06 -0.65
C ALA A 116 -20.90 -1.27 -0.97
N TRP A 117 -20.87 -2.22 -0.04
CA TRP A 117 -21.53 -3.52 -0.17
C TRP A 117 -23.05 -3.47 0.01
N THR A 118 -23.58 -2.42 0.64
CA THR A 118 -25.01 -2.30 0.96
C THR A 118 -25.86 -1.63 -0.13
N SER A 119 -25.24 -0.89 -1.06
CA SER A 119 -25.96 -0.15 -2.12
C SER A 119 -26.62 -1.01 -3.20
N ASP A 120 -26.51 -2.35 -3.13
CA ASP A 120 -26.95 -3.27 -4.19
C ASP A 120 -28.18 -4.11 -3.83
N ARG A 121 -28.81 -3.84 -2.68
CA ARG A 121 -30.02 -4.56 -2.24
C ARG A 121 -31.34 -3.97 -2.75
N SER A 122 -31.32 -2.82 -3.42
CA SER A 122 -32.55 -2.13 -3.87
C SER A 122 -32.96 -2.41 -5.33
N THR A 123 -32.22 -3.24 -6.07
CA THR A 123 -32.46 -3.51 -7.50
C THR A 123 -32.88 -4.95 -7.82
N GLN A 124 -33.11 -5.80 -6.81
CA GLN A 124 -33.57 -7.20 -7.00
C GLN A 124 -35.06 -7.44 -6.74
N SER A 125 -35.90 -6.40 -6.64
CA SER A 125 -37.35 -6.56 -6.40
C SER A 125 -38.25 -5.75 -7.36
N SER A 126 -37.99 -5.81 -8.66
CA SER A 126 -38.89 -5.25 -9.68
C SER A 126 -39.04 -6.19 -10.85
#